data_AF-A0A0N8TSP9-F1
#
_entry.id   AF-A0A0N8TSP9-F1
#
_cell.length_a   1.000
_cell.length_b   1.000
_cell.length_c   1.000
_cell.angle_alpha   90.00
_cell.angle_beta   90.00
_cell.angle_gamma   90.00
#
_symmetry.space_group_name_H-M   'P 1'
#
loop_
_entity.id
_entity.type
_entity.pdbx_description
1 polymer ?
#
loop_
_entity_poly.entity_id
_entity_poly.type
_entity_poly.pdbx_seq_one_letter_code
_entity_poly.pdbx_strand_id
1 'polypeptide(L)'
;MKLKKLLNHSFIIEFEKLLKTDFERELFLCSLRNYCSHGNPLRFHNFAFSMRELVLQVLNRRAPDKEVEKACWYEKESDKFNVTRRQKLKFCAQGFLSDAYLDEFTIEDLNQSIKDYLKEFNFFNKYTHITAKHFKACPQKFYTDMKFIIQRSQEVIEELDSLESMVTQSLEYGIQDKVFDAVINSCPDELSILAHRVIVEQVSPEKMEIEYLEENGITIGVEGTIYITQEYGKGDDFCEISNDFPFYIPVDACITNPENISVNENALEVDTSSWYE
;
A
#
# COMPACT_ATOMS: atom_id res chain seq x y z
N MET A 1 -16.43 -32.33 7.82
CA MET A 1 -15.22 -32.02 7.04
C MET A 1 -14.01 -31.92 7.96
N LYS A 2 -12.93 -32.66 7.68
CA LYS A 2 -11.68 -32.62 8.48
C LYS A 2 -10.87 -31.37 8.13
N LEU A 3 -10.22 -30.76 9.13
CA LEU A 3 -9.40 -29.56 8.95
C LEU A 3 -8.33 -29.72 7.85
N LYS A 4 -7.62 -30.85 7.84
CA LYS A 4 -6.60 -31.15 6.81
C LYS A 4 -7.13 -31.07 5.38
N LYS A 5 -8.40 -31.42 5.15
CA LYS A 5 -9.02 -31.28 3.82
C LYS A 5 -9.38 -29.83 3.53
N LEU A 6 -9.84 -29.11 4.55
CA LEU A 6 -10.25 -27.70 4.45
C LEU A 6 -9.05 -26.82 4.08
N LEU A 7 -7.89 -27.01 4.71
CA LEU A 7 -6.66 -26.25 4.44
C LEU A 7 -6.13 -26.39 3.00
N ASN A 8 -6.58 -27.38 2.24
CA ASN A 8 -6.15 -27.57 0.85
C ASN A 8 -7.04 -26.83 -0.17
N HIS A 9 -8.07 -26.10 0.28
CA HIS A 9 -8.91 -25.33 -0.62
C HIS A 9 -8.21 -24.04 -1.06
N SER A 10 -8.30 -23.70 -2.35
CA SER A 10 -7.63 -22.51 -2.91
C SER A 10 -7.98 -21.23 -2.16
N PHE A 11 -9.27 -20.98 -1.90
CA PHE A 11 -9.73 -19.77 -1.20
C PHE A 11 -9.22 -19.66 0.26
N ILE A 12 -8.77 -20.76 0.88
CA ILE A 12 -8.15 -20.72 2.22
C ILE A 12 -6.68 -20.39 2.10
N ILE A 13 -5.99 -21.00 1.14
CA ILE A 13 -4.58 -20.73 0.85
C ILE A 13 -4.42 -19.27 0.41
N GLU A 14 -5.33 -18.76 -0.42
CA GLU A 14 -5.35 -17.36 -0.87
C GLU A 14 -5.55 -16.40 0.31
N PHE A 15 -6.55 -16.64 1.16
CA PHE A 15 -6.77 -15.81 2.34
C PHE A 15 -5.60 -15.84 3.34
N GLU A 16 -4.96 -17.00 3.53
CA GLU A 16 -3.80 -17.14 4.44
C GLU A 16 -2.61 -16.27 4.01
N LYS A 17 -2.44 -16.00 2.71
CA LYS A 17 -1.37 -15.11 2.19
C LYS A 17 -1.52 -13.66 2.65
N LEU A 18 -2.75 -13.23 2.97
CA LEU A 18 -3.00 -11.87 3.47
C LEU A 18 -2.57 -11.68 4.93
N LEU A 19 -2.33 -12.78 5.66
CA LEU A 19 -2.01 -12.76 7.09
C LEU A 19 -0.49 -12.62 7.27
N LYS A 20 -0.07 -11.54 7.94
CA LYS A 20 1.36 -11.21 8.11
C LYS A 20 1.92 -11.72 9.42
N THR A 21 1.13 -11.72 10.50
CA THR A 21 1.60 -12.08 11.85
C THR A 21 1.27 -13.51 12.24
N ASP A 22 2.05 -14.07 13.16
CA ASP A 22 1.79 -15.41 13.70
C ASP A 22 0.45 -15.48 14.43
N PHE A 23 0.07 -14.41 15.12
CA PHE A 23 -1.22 -14.32 15.79
C PHE A 23 -2.40 -14.35 14.80
N GLU A 24 -2.32 -13.60 13.69
CA GLU A 24 -3.35 -13.64 12.64
C GLU A 24 -3.51 -15.06 12.06
N ARG A 25 -2.39 -15.72 11.74
CA ARG A 25 -2.39 -17.10 11.22
C ARG A 25 -2.94 -18.09 12.22
N GLU A 26 -2.56 -17.97 13.48
CA GLU A 26 -3.06 -18.83 14.57
C GLU A 26 -4.56 -18.62 14.80
N LEU A 27 -5.03 -17.36 14.83
CA LEU A 27 -6.44 -17.03 14.95
C LEU A 27 -7.26 -17.58 13.79
N PHE A 28 -6.76 -17.48 12.56
CA PHE A 28 -7.40 -18.08 11.38
C PHE A 28 -7.48 -19.60 11.50
N LEU A 29 -6.38 -20.26 11.85
CA LEU A 29 -6.35 -21.72 12.04
C LEU A 29 -7.31 -22.17 13.15
N CYS A 30 -7.36 -21.44 14.26
CA CYS A 30 -8.29 -21.68 15.37
C CYS A 30 -9.75 -21.47 14.96
N SER A 31 -10.02 -20.47 14.11
CA SER A 31 -11.35 -20.24 13.50
C SER A 31 -11.79 -21.46 12.69
N LEU A 32 -10.93 -21.96 11.81
CA LEU A 32 -11.19 -23.16 10.99
C LEU A 32 -11.36 -24.42 11.85
N ARG A 33 -10.57 -24.58 12.92
CA ARG A 33 -10.75 -25.66 13.90
C ARG A 33 -12.12 -25.59 14.58
N ASN A 34 -12.56 -24.38 14.96
CA ASN A 34 -13.87 -24.18 15.56
C ASN A 34 -14.96 -24.65 14.59
N TYR A 35 -14.92 -24.20 13.33
CA TYR A 35 -15.83 -24.65 12.27
C TYR A 35 -15.84 -26.19 12.11
N CYS A 36 -14.67 -26.84 12.20
CA CYS A 36 -14.52 -28.29 12.11
C CYS A 36 -14.97 -29.07 13.36
N SER A 37 -15.41 -28.42 14.43
CA SER A 37 -15.86 -29.06 15.68
C SER A 37 -17.27 -29.64 15.54
N HIS A 38 -17.38 -30.86 15.00
CA HIS A 38 -18.66 -31.54 14.75
C HIS A 38 -19.39 -31.81 16.07
N GLY A 39 -20.72 -31.74 16.05
CA GLY A 39 -21.57 -31.90 17.23
C GLY A 39 -21.80 -30.62 18.04
N ASN A 40 -20.99 -29.57 17.83
CA ASN A 40 -21.22 -28.27 18.43
C ASN A 40 -22.13 -27.40 17.52
N PRO A 41 -23.36 -27.03 17.94
CA PRO A 41 -24.24 -26.16 17.14
C PRO A 41 -23.71 -24.73 17.00
N LEU A 42 -22.81 -24.29 17.91
CA LEU A 42 -22.22 -22.95 17.90
C LEU A 42 -21.01 -22.81 16.97
N ARG A 43 -20.48 -23.92 16.45
CA ARG A 43 -19.23 -23.95 15.66
C ARG A 43 -19.15 -22.91 14.53
N PHE A 44 -20.28 -22.67 13.88
CA PHE A 44 -20.34 -21.75 12.75
C PHE A 44 -20.41 -20.29 13.22
N HIS A 45 -21.16 -19.99 14.28
CA HIS A 45 -21.24 -18.64 14.85
C HIS A 45 -19.90 -18.22 15.46
N ASN A 46 -19.25 -19.15 16.17
CA ASN A 46 -17.91 -18.91 16.71
C ASN A 46 -16.89 -18.66 15.60
N PHE A 47 -16.95 -19.43 14.50
CA PHE A 47 -16.13 -19.19 13.31
C PHE A 47 -16.40 -17.81 12.70
N ALA A 48 -17.67 -17.43 12.50
CA ALA A 48 -18.02 -16.13 11.93
C ALA A 48 -17.57 -14.97 12.82
N PHE A 49 -17.72 -15.12 14.13
CA PHE A 49 -17.22 -14.17 15.12
C PHE A 49 -15.71 -14.04 15.05
N SER A 50 -14.96 -15.15 15.05
CA SER A 50 -13.50 -15.10 15.02
C SER A 50 -12.95 -14.57 13.69
N MET A 51 -13.64 -14.79 12.57
CA MET A 51 -13.29 -14.17 11.28
C MET A 51 -13.47 -12.64 11.31
N ARG A 52 -14.56 -12.14 11.92
CA ARG A 52 -14.74 -10.71 12.11
C ARG A 52 -13.61 -10.11 12.93
N GLU A 53 -13.26 -10.76 14.04
CA GLU A 53 -12.17 -10.30 14.89
C GLU A 53 -10.84 -10.36 14.14
N LEU A 54 -10.59 -11.37 13.32
CA LEU A 54 -9.39 -11.45 12.49
C LEU A 54 -9.25 -10.25 11.54
N VAL A 55 -10.33 -9.86 10.85
CA VAL A 55 -10.32 -8.65 9.99
C VAL A 55 -10.04 -7.39 10.81
N LEU A 56 -10.60 -7.28 12.03
CA LEU A 56 -10.29 -6.16 12.92
C LEU A 56 -8.83 -6.14 13.36
N GLN A 57 -8.21 -7.31 13.56
CA GLN A 57 -6.79 -7.41 13.89
C GLN A 57 -5.90 -6.95 12.73
N VAL A 58 -6.25 -7.34 11.50
CA VAL A 58 -5.56 -6.84 10.29
C VAL A 58 -5.66 -5.32 10.20
N LEU A 59 -6.86 -4.76 10.43
CA LEU A 59 -7.05 -3.31 10.45
C LEU A 59 -6.25 -2.63 11.57
N ASN A 60 -6.21 -3.21 12.77
CA ASN A 60 -5.44 -2.67 13.90
C ASN A 60 -3.93 -2.74 13.66
N ARG A 61 -3.44 -3.74 12.93
CA ARG A 61 -2.04 -3.84 12.53
C ARG A 61 -1.66 -2.73 11.54
N ARG A 62 -2.55 -2.41 10.59
CA ARG A 62 -2.32 -1.35 9.59
C ARG A 62 -2.52 0.06 10.13
N ALA A 63 -3.49 0.23 11.04
CA ALA A 63 -3.79 1.51 11.66
C ALA A 63 -3.87 1.36 13.19
N PRO A 64 -2.72 1.21 13.89
CA PRO A 64 -2.68 1.18 15.34
C PRO A 64 -3.17 2.51 15.92
N ASP A 65 -3.98 2.47 16.98
CA ASP A 65 -4.61 3.69 17.54
C ASP A 65 -3.59 4.80 17.83
N LYS A 66 -2.43 4.42 18.39
CA LYS A 66 -1.35 5.36 18.72
C LYS A 66 -0.77 6.08 17.51
N GLU A 67 -0.72 5.42 16.35
CA GLU A 67 -0.20 6.02 15.12
C GLU A 67 -1.26 6.92 14.49
N VAL A 68 -2.53 6.50 14.50
CA VAL A 68 -3.64 7.33 14.02
C VAL A 68 -3.74 8.63 14.82
N GLU A 69 -3.56 8.58 16.14
CA GLU A 69 -3.60 9.75 17.03
C GLU A 69 -2.51 10.79 16.75
N LYS A 70 -1.41 10.42 16.09
CA LYS A 70 -0.32 11.32 15.71
C LYS A 70 -0.56 12.03 14.38
N ALA A 71 -1.49 11.54 13.56
CA ALA A 71 -1.73 12.09 12.24
C ALA A 71 -2.22 13.54 12.33
N CYS A 72 -1.75 14.42 11.44
CA CYS A 72 -2.04 15.85 11.52
C CYS A 72 -3.53 16.19 11.31
N TRP A 73 -4.27 15.30 10.64
CA TRP A 73 -5.70 15.41 10.36
C TRP A 73 -6.56 14.74 11.43
N TYR A 74 -5.97 14.06 12.41
CA TYR A 74 -6.73 13.36 13.45
C TYR A 74 -7.37 14.35 14.42
N GLU A 75 -8.68 14.16 14.64
CA GLU A 75 -9.44 14.82 15.68
C GLU A 75 -10.31 13.77 16.39
N LYS A 76 -10.50 13.89 17.70
CA LYS A 76 -11.36 12.96 18.42
C LYS A 76 -12.84 13.19 18.07
N GLU A 77 -13.44 12.26 17.32
CA GLU A 77 -14.84 12.33 16.86
C GLU A 77 -15.86 11.65 17.80
N SER A 78 -15.41 10.90 18.81
CA SER A 78 -16.28 10.08 19.65
C SER A 78 -15.93 10.14 21.14
N ASP A 79 -16.94 10.24 21.99
CA ASP A 79 -16.76 10.09 23.45
C ASP A 79 -16.40 8.66 23.86
N LYS A 80 -16.74 7.67 23.02
CA LYS A 80 -16.61 6.23 23.36
C LYS A 80 -15.30 5.61 22.88
N PHE A 81 -14.78 6.10 21.76
CA PHE A 81 -13.58 5.55 21.12
C PHE A 81 -12.59 6.69 20.92
N ASN A 82 -11.33 6.47 21.24
CA ASN A 82 -10.29 7.44 20.89
C ASN A 82 -10.17 7.49 19.36
N VAL A 83 -9.92 6.34 18.75
CA VAL A 83 -9.87 6.20 17.30
C VAL A 83 -11.07 5.40 16.80
N THR A 84 -11.84 5.98 15.89
CA THR A 84 -12.98 5.28 15.27
C THR A 84 -12.51 4.35 14.15
N ARG A 85 -13.34 3.38 13.77
CA ARG A 85 -13.04 2.52 12.61
C ARG A 85 -12.91 3.34 11.31
N ARG A 86 -13.71 4.40 11.17
CA ARG A 86 -13.63 5.31 10.03
C ARG A 86 -12.24 5.96 9.95
N GLN A 87 -11.72 6.42 11.08
CA GLN A 87 -10.39 7.03 11.17
C GLN A 87 -9.27 6.03 10.90
N LYS A 88 -9.40 4.77 11.35
CA LYS A 88 -8.46 3.72 10.96
C LYS A 88 -8.42 3.49 9.45
N LEU A 89 -9.58 3.48 8.80
CA LEU A 89 -9.66 3.32 7.34
C LEU A 89 -9.06 4.52 6.61
N LYS A 90 -9.33 5.74 7.09
CA LYS A 90 -8.68 6.96 6.59
C LYS A 90 -7.16 6.87 6.74
N PHE A 91 -6.67 6.40 7.89
CA PHE A 91 -5.24 6.21 8.11
C PHE A 91 -4.62 5.14 7.22
N CYS A 92 -5.30 4.01 6.98
CA CYS A 92 -4.83 3.02 6.01
C CYS A 92 -4.68 3.60 4.60
N ALA A 93 -5.48 4.63 4.26
CA ALA A 93 -5.44 5.27 2.96
C ALA A 93 -4.35 6.34 2.86
N GLN A 94 -4.36 7.32 3.77
CA GLN A 94 -3.53 8.52 3.67
C GLN A 94 -2.36 8.59 4.65
N GLY A 95 -2.29 7.67 5.61
CA GLY A 95 -1.29 7.69 6.67
C GLY A 95 -1.24 9.04 7.38
N PHE A 96 -0.06 9.66 7.36
CA PHE A 96 0.21 10.96 7.97
C PHE A 96 -0.01 12.15 7.03
N LEU A 97 -0.36 11.91 5.76
CA LEU A 97 -0.59 12.95 4.77
C LEU A 97 -1.78 13.83 5.16
N SER A 98 -1.60 15.14 5.06
CA SER A 98 -2.65 16.13 5.31
C SER A 98 -3.68 16.15 4.18
N ASP A 99 -4.96 16.30 4.54
CA ASP A 99 -6.07 16.50 3.60
C ASP A 99 -5.81 17.70 2.65
N ALA A 100 -4.98 18.66 3.05
CA ALA A 100 -4.65 19.83 2.23
C ALA A 100 -3.87 19.50 0.93
N TYR A 101 -3.29 18.29 0.82
CA TYR A 101 -2.57 17.81 -0.36
C TYR A 101 -3.38 16.83 -1.20
N LEU A 102 -4.66 16.65 -0.87
CA LEU A 102 -5.60 15.89 -1.66
C LEU A 102 -6.59 16.86 -2.29
N ASP A 103 -6.91 16.66 -3.57
CA ASP A 103 -7.95 17.42 -4.23
C ASP A 103 -9.34 17.04 -3.70
N GLU A 104 -10.31 17.93 -3.89
CA GLU A 104 -11.68 17.76 -3.36
C GLU A 104 -12.34 16.46 -3.86
N PHE A 105 -12.11 16.07 -5.12
CA PHE A 105 -12.67 14.83 -5.68
C PHE A 105 -12.07 13.61 -5.00
N THR A 106 -10.75 13.58 -4.79
CA THR A 106 -10.08 12.49 -4.07
C THR A 106 -10.60 12.35 -2.63
N ILE A 107 -10.82 13.47 -1.93
CA ILE A 107 -11.39 13.45 -0.56
C ILE A 107 -12.82 12.90 -0.58
N GLU A 108 -13.64 13.31 -1.54
CA GLU A 108 -15.02 12.81 -1.68
C GLU A 108 -15.05 11.31 -1.97
N ASP A 109 -14.25 10.84 -2.93
CA ASP A 109 -14.15 9.43 -3.32
C ASP A 109 -13.61 8.56 -2.19
N LEU A 110 -12.59 9.04 -1.46
CA LEU A 110 -12.06 8.36 -0.27
C LEU A 110 -13.15 8.21 0.79
N ASN A 111 -13.90 9.29 1.08
CA ASN A 111 -14.97 9.25 2.07
C ASN A 111 -16.11 8.31 1.66
N GLN A 112 -16.45 8.25 0.39
CA GLN A 112 -17.48 7.36 -0.14
C GLN A 112 -17.01 5.90 -0.10
N SER A 113 -15.75 5.62 -0.46
CA SER A 113 -15.14 4.29 -0.35
C SER A 113 -15.09 3.79 1.09
N ILE A 114 -14.65 4.63 2.04
CA ILE A 114 -14.66 4.28 3.48
C ILE A 114 -16.09 3.96 3.97
N LYS A 115 -17.08 4.72 3.50
CA LYS A 115 -18.47 4.49 3.88
C LYS A 115 -19.00 3.16 3.32
N ASP A 116 -18.60 2.79 2.11
CA ASP A 116 -19.01 1.53 1.49
C ASP A 116 -18.31 0.34 2.14
N TYR A 117 -16.99 0.41 2.38
CA TYR A 117 -16.25 -0.54 3.21
C TYR A 117 -16.97 -0.82 4.54
N LEU A 118 -17.39 0.23 5.26
CA LEU A 118 -18.07 0.07 6.55
C LEU A 118 -19.42 -0.63 6.43
N LYS A 119 -20.15 -0.44 5.31
CA LYS A 119 -21.39 -1.20 5.04
C LYS A 119 -21.07 -2.66 4.76
N GLU A 120 -20.03 -2.95 3.98
CA GLU A 120 -19.60 -4.31 3.68
C GLU A 120 -19.13 -5.03 4.94
N PHE A 121 -18.35 -4.37 5.79
CA PHE A 121 -17.93 -4.90 7.08
C PHE A 121 -19.12 -5.27 7.99
N ASN A 122 -20.25 -4.56 7.89
CA ASN A 122 -21.45 -4.90 8.67
C ASN A 122 -22.07 -6.25 8.29
N PHE A 123 -21.70 -6.87 7.16
CA PHE A 123 -22.17 -8.22 6.82
C PHE A 123 -21.79 -9.25 7.89
N PHE A 124 -20.66 -9.09 8.59
CA PHE A 124 -20.27 -10.00 9.67
C PHE A 124 -21.31 -10.07 10.80
N ASN A 125 -22.05 -8.98 11.04
CA ASN A 125 -23.11 -8.94 12.07
C ASN A 125 -24.16 -10.03 11.81
N LYS A 126 -24.50 -10.32 10.54
CA LYS A 126 -25.52 -11.30 10.15
C LYS A 126 -25.27 -12.70 10.72
N TYR A 127 -24.01 -13.09 10.88
CA TYR A 127 -23.63 -14.44 11.29
C TYR A 127 -23.20 -14.53 12.75
N THR A 128 -23.15 -13.39 13.45
CA THR A 128 -22.78 -13.31 14.88
C THR A 128 -23.98 -13.42 15.83
N HIS A 129 -25.20 -13.16 15.36
CA HIS A 129 -26.41 -13.26 16.18
C HIS A 129 -26.97 -14.68 16.23
N ILE A 130 -26.86 -15.31 17.40
CA ILE A 130 -27.43 -16.65 17.64
C ILE A 130 -28.95 -16.51 17.86
N THR A 131 -29.73 -17.11 16.97
CA THR A 131 -31.20 -17.19 17.09
C THR A 131 -31.67 -18.64 16.90
N ALA A 132 -32.87 -18.97 17.38
CA ALA A 132 -33.45 -20.32 17.23
C ALA A 132 -33.49 -20.80 15.77
N LYS A 133 -33.66 -19.87 14.82
CA LYS A 133 -33.63 -20.11 13.37
C LYS A 133 -32.26 -20.58 12.85
N HIS A 134 -31.17 -20.13 13.47
CA HIS A 134 -29.79 -20.38 13.02
C HIS A 134 -29.06 -21.41 13.89
N PHE A 135 -29.67 -21.84 14.98
CA PHE A 135 -29.11 -22.80 15.93
C PHE A 135 -28.99 -24.23 15.35
N LYS A 136 -29.89 -24.61 14.43
CA LYS A 136 -29.86 -25.94 13.80
C LYS A 136 -28.85 -25.96 12.64
N ALA A 137 -27.93 -26.91 12.69
CA ALA A 137 -26.88 -27.06 11.69
C ALA A 137 -27.45 -27.56 10.35
N CYS A 138 -27.24 -26.79 9.28
CA CYS A 138 -27.36 -27.29 7.90
C CYS A 138 -25.96 -27.37 7.29
N PRO A 139 -25.34 -28.57 7.20
CA PRO A 139 -23.93 -28.71 6.82
C PRO A 139 -23.59 -28.10 5.45
N GLN A 140 -24.45 -28.26 4.45
CA GLN A 140 -24.25 -27.67 3.12
C GLN A 140 -24.27 -26.15 3.19
N LYS A 141 -25.30 -25.59 3.84
CA LYS A 141 -25.42 -24.14 4.01
C LYS A 141 -24.25 -23.56 4.81
N PHE A 142 -23.81 -24.22 5.87
CA PHE A 142 -22.65 -23.78 6.67
C PHE A 142 -21.35 -23.81 5.88
N TYR A 143 -21.19 -24.74 4.94
CA TYR A 143 -20.03 -24.73 4.05
C TYR A 143 -20.09 -23.55 3.08
N THR A 144 -21.23 -23.33 2.43
CA THR A 144 -21.43 -22.18 1.54
C THR A 144 -21.23 -20.85 2.26
N ASP A 145 -21.84 -20.69 3.43
CA ASP A 145 -21.71 -19.49 4.26
C ASP A 145 -20.26 -19.31 4.76
N MET A 146 -19.55 -20.38 5.14
CA MET A 146 -18.14 -20.31 5.54
C MET A 146 -17.25 -19.85 4.39
N LYS A 147 -17.41 -20.45 3.19
CA LYS A 147 -16.67 -20.02 2.00
C LYS A 147 -16.94 -18.54 1.70
N PHE A 148 -18.22 -18.14 1.75
CA PHE A 148 -18.61 -16.75 1.52
C PHE A 148 -17.99 -15.79 2.54
N ILE A 149 -17.98 -16.14 3.84
CA ILE A 149 -17.32 -15.34 4.88
C ILE A 149 -15.84 -15.16 4.60
N ILE A 150 -15.12 -16.21 4.21
CA ILE A 150 -13.68 -16.10 3.93
C ILE A 150 -13.43 -15.20 2.71
N GLN A 151 -14.18 -15.39 1.63
CA GLN A 151 -14.05 -14.56 0.43
C GLN A 151 -14.39 -13.09 0.71
N ARG A 152 -15.48 -12.82 1.45
CA ARG A 152 -15.79 -11.45 1.89
C ARG A 152 -14.72 -10.87 2.81
N SER A 153 -14.13 -11.67 3.68
CA SER A 153 -13.03 -11.22 4.53
C SER A 153 -11.80 -10.87 3.70
N GLN A 154 -11.53 -11.64 2.63
CA GLN A 154 -10.45 -11.39 1.70
C GLN A 154 -10.63 -10.03 1.00
N GLU A 155 -11.80 -9.82 0.39
CA GLU A 155 -12.13 -8.58 -0.33
C GLU A 155 -12.05 -7.35 0.57
N VAL A 156 -12.58 -7.44 1.79
CA VAL A 156 -12.49 -6.34 2.76
C VAL A 156 -11.04 -6.06 3.16
N ILE A 157 -10.14 -7.05 3.19
CA ILE A 157 -8.72 -6.79 3.48
C ILE A 157 -8.03 -6.16 2.26
N GLU A 158 -8.30 -6.65 1.05
CA GLU A 158 -7.74 -6.15 -0.22
C GLU A 158 -8.24 -4.72 -0.55
N GLU A 159 -9.46 -4.38 -0.14
CA GLU A 159 -10.00 -3.01 -0.28
C GLU A 159 -9.15 -1.98 0.47
N LEU A 160 -8.43 -2.37 1.53
CA LEU A 160 -7.51 -1.47 2.23
C LEU A 160 -6.35 -1.02 1.33
N ASP A 161 -5.85 -1.90 0.45
CA ASP A 161 -4.81 -1.57 -0.52
C ASP A 161 -5.36 -0.66 -1.63
N SER A 162 -6.65 -0.82 -1.96
CA SER A 162 -7.35 0.04 -2.92
C SER A 162 -7.53 1.47 -2.39
N LEU A 163 -7.85 1.62 -1.10
CA LEU A 163 -7.92 2.93 -0.43
C LEU A 163 -6.57 3.64 -0.40
N GLU A 164 -5.49 2.91 -0.11
CA GLU A 164 -4.11 3.43 -0.14
C GLU A 164 -3.72 3.88 -1.54
N SER A 165 -3.95 3.02 -2.54
CA SER A 165 -3.62 3.31 -3.94
C SER A 165 -4.31 4.57 -4.47
N MET A 166 -5.56 4.81 -4.05
CA MET A 166 -6.30 6.02 -4.43
C MET A 166 -5.59 7.30 -3.97
N VAL A 167 -5.10 7.32 -2.73
CA VAL A 167 -4.39 8.47 -2.16
C VAL A 167 -3.00 8.60 -2.77
N THR A 168 -2.26 7.50 -2.89
CA THR A 168 -0.92 7.49 -3.49
C THR A 168 -0.94 8.02 -4.92
N GLN A 169 -1.89 7.58 -5.75
CA GLN A 169 -2.01 8.06 -7.13
C GLN A 169 -2.37 9.54 -7.20
N SER A 170 -3.30 10.02 -6.36
CA SER A 170 -3.64 11.45 -6.31
C SER A 170 -2.42 12.30 -5.94
N LEU A 171 -1.66 11.85 -4.94
CA LEU A 171 -0.43 12.51 -4.51
C LEU A 171 0.62 12.51 -5.62
N GLU A 172 0.85 11.38 -6.30
CA GLU A 172 1.77 11.26 -7.44
C GLU A 172 1.42 12.29 -8.52
N TYR A 173 0.15 12.33 -8.95
CA TYR A 173 -0.29 13.32 -9.95
C TYR A 173 -0.09 14.76 -9.47
N GLY A 174 -0.29 15.04 -8.18
CA GLY A 174 -0.17 16.37 -7.61
C GLY A 174 1.26 16.92 -7.55
N ILE A 175 2.27 16.05 -7.42
CA ILE A 175 3.68 16.46 -7.21
C ILE A 175 4.60 16.16 -8.38
N GLN A 176 4.16 15.38 -9.38
CA GLN A 176 5.01 14.88 -10.47
C GLN A 176 5.82 15.98 -11.17
N ASP A 177 5.16 17.05 -11.63
CA ASP A 177 5.85 18.12 -12.36
C ASP A 177 6.95 18.77 -11.52
N LYS A 178 6.68 18.99 -10.22
CA LYS A 178 7.65 19.58 -9.29
C LYS A 178 8.83 18.64 -9.02
N VAL A 179 8.57 17.34 -8.91
CA VAL A 179 9.62 16.33 -8.73
C VAL A 179 10.50 16.24 -9.96
N PHE A 180 9.89 16.19 -11.16
CA PHE A 180 10.63 16.15 -12.41
C PHE A 180 11.47 17.41 -12.62
N ASP A 181 10.90 18.59 -12.37
CA ASP A 181 11.64 19.85 -12.39
C ASP A 181 12.82 19.83 -11.40
N ALA A 182 12.61 19.31 -10.18
CA ALA A 182 13.67 19.22 -9.19
C ALA A 182 14.81 18.30 -9.65
N VAL A 183 14.50 17.14 -10.24
CA VAL A 183 15.50 16.19 -10.76
C VAL A 183 16.29 16.80 -11.93
N ILE A 184 15.61 17.46 -12.87
CA ILE A 184 16.26 18.11 -14.01
C ILE A 184 17.23 19.20 -13.53
N ASN A 185 16.82 20.01 -12.56
CA ASN A 185 17.62 21.13 -12.07
C ASN A 185 18.72 20.74 -11.08
N SER A 186 18.72 19.50 -10.58
CA SER A 186 19.71 18.99 -9.62
C SER A 186 20.67 17.98 -10.23
N CYS A 187 20.55 17.68 -11.53
CA CYS A 187 21.55 16.83 -12.18
C CYS A 187 22.86 17.60 -12.38
N PRO A 188 24.01 16.98 -12.10
CA PRO A 188 25.30 17.63 -12.32
C PRO A 188 25.56 17.82 -13.82
N ASP A 189 26.23 18.93 -14.18
CA ASP A 189 26.58 19.24 -15.57
C ASP A 189 27.57 18.22 -16.18
N GLU A 190 28.38 17.55 -15.35
CA GLU A 190 29.36 16.55 -15.76
C GLU A 190 29.27 15.29 -14.89
N LEU A 191 29.46 14.13 -15.52
CA LEU A 191 29.40 12.81 -14.87
C LEU A 191 30.69 12.03 -15.11
N SER A 192 31.31 11.49 -14.06
CA SER A 192 32.51 10.65 -14.24
C SER A 192 32.13 9.18 -14.33
N ILE A 193 31.71 8.73 -15.52
CA ILE A 193 31.22 7.34 -15.72
C ILE A 193 32.14 6.53 -16.65
N LEU A 194 32.31 6.95 -17.91
CA LEU A 194 33.03 6.16 -18.93
C LEU A 194 34.18 6.90 -19.64
N ALA A 195 34.21 8.24 -19.59
CA ALA A 195 35.18 9.06 -20.32
C ALA A 195 35.90 10.05 -19.40
N HIS A 196 36.97 10.68 -19.93
CA HIS A 196 37.70 11.71 -19.18
C HIS A 196 36.83 12.94 -18.93
N ARG A 197 35.95 13.26 -19.88
CA ARG A 197 34.94 14.29 -19.75
C ARG A 197 33.64 13.79 -20.36
N VAL A 198 32.57 13.97 -19.59
CA VAL A 198 31.20 13.66 -20.00
C VAL A 198 30.38 14.88 -19.69
N ILE A 199 29.67 15.40 -20.69
CA ILE A 199 28.78 16.54 -20.56
C ILE A 199 27.36 15.99 -20.55
N VAL A 200 26.57 16.39 -19.55
CA VAL A 200 25.13 16.11 -19.52
C VAL A 200 24.43 17.12 -20.43
N GLU A 201 23.76 16.64 -21.47
CA GLU A 201 23.03 17.48 -22.41
C GLU A 201 21.59 17.67 -21.98
N GLN A 202 20.96 16.58 -21.55
CA GLN A 202 19.56 16.57 -21.17
C GLN A 202 19.30 15.45 -20.17
N VAL A 203 18.42 15.74 -19.22
CA VAL A 203 17.84 14.75 -18.30
C VAL A 203 16.36 14.68 -18.59
N SER A 204 15.84 13.48 -18.79
CA SER A 204 14.44 13.22 -19.10
C SER A 204 13.87 12.26 -18.06
N PRO A 205 13.31 12.75 -16.95
CA PRO A 205 12.48 11.95 -16.06
C PRO A 205 11.25 11.44 -16.82
N GLU A 206 10.91 10.16 -16.62
CA GLU A 206 9.84 9.49 -17.39
C GLU A 206 8.81 8.83 -16.47
N LYS A 207 9.25 8.28 -15.35
CA LYS A 207 8.40 7.58 -14.40
C LYS A 207 8.70 8.08 -12.98
N MET A 208 7.64 8.21 -12.20
CA MET A 208 7.67 8.50 -10.78
C MET A 208 6.85 7.45 -10.04
N GLU A 209 7.32 7.02 -8.88
CA GLU A 209 6.59 6.11 -7.99
C GLU A 209 6.87 6.48 -6.53
N ILE A 210 5.84 6.53 -5.69
CA ILE A 210 6.04 6.69 -4.24
C ILE A 210 6.48 5.33 -3.67
N GLU A 211 7.74 5.25 -3.25
CA GLU A 211 8.33 4.03 -2.69
C GLU A 211 8.11 3.91 -1.17
N TYR A 212 7.95 5.04 -0.50
CA TYR A 212 7.80 5.12 0.95
C TYR A 212 6.91 6.29 1.35
N LEU A 213 5.94 6.04 2.23
CA LEU A 213 5.06 7.06 2.81
C LEU A 213 4.75 6.69 4.26
N GLU A 214 5.42 7.34 5.21
CA GLU A 214 5.25 7.11 6.65
C GLU A 214 5.45 8.43 7.44
N GLU A 215 5.49 8.34 8.77
CA GLU A 215 5.63 9.50 9.68
C GLU A 215 6.86 10.38 9.39
N ASN A 216 7.97 9.78 8.97
CA ASN A 216 9.27 10.44 8.80
C ASN A 216 9.46 11.12 7.43
N GLY A 217 8.56 10.91 6.47
CA GLY A 217 8.69 11.51 5.14
C GLY A 217 8.15 10.64 4.02
N ILE A 218 8.38 11.13 2.80
CA ILE A 218 8.02 10.47 1.56
C ILE A 218 9.31 10.24 0.77
N THR A 219 9.54 9.03 0.28
CA THR A 219 10.61 8.73 -0.68
C THR A 219 9.97 8.37 -2.02
N ILE A 220 10.48 9.01 -3.07
CA ILE A 220 9.94 8.97 -4.42
C ILE A 220 11.03 8.46 -5.34
N GLY A 221 10.79 7.33 -5.99
CA GLY A 221 11.66 6.81 -7.04
C GLY A 221 11.39 7.54 -8.35
N VAL A 222 12.44 8.06 -8.98
CA VAL A 222 12.36 8.65 -10.32
C VAL A 222 13.24 7.87 -11.28
N GLU A 223 12.64 7.37 -12.35
CA GLU A 223 13.33 6.70 -13.45
C GLU A 223 13.24 7.56 -14.71
N GLY A 224 14.27 7.50 -15.54
CA GLY A 224 14.26 8.20 -16.81
C GLY A 224 15.51 7.93 -17.63
N THR A 225 15.75 8.78 -18.62
CA THR A 225 16.90 8.71 -19.53
C THR A 225 17.77 9.94 -19.39
N ILE A 226 19.08 9.74 -19.27
CA ILE A 226 20.07 10.81 -19.30
C ILE A 226 20.82 10.78 -20.63
N TYR A 227 20.87 11.93 -21.30
CA TYR A 227 21.55 12.14 -22.57
C TYR A 227 22.88 12.82 -22.31
N ILE A 228 23.96 12.21 -22.79
CA ILE A 228 25.32 12.66 -22.53
C ILE A 228 26.15 12.71 -23.81
N THR A 229 27.13 13.60 -23.83
CA THR A 229 28.22 13.59 -24.81
C THR A 229 29.53 13.29 -24.10
N GLN A 230 30.22 12.25 -24.59
CA GLN A 230 31.49 11.79 -24.07
C GLN A 230 32.63 12.31 -24.96
N GLU A 231 33.61 12.95 -24.35
CA GLU A 231 34.79 13.47 -25.06
C GLU A 231 36.01 12.54 -24.83
N TYR A 232 36.62 12.10 -25.93
CA TYR A 232 37.84 11.29 -25.96
C TYR A 232 38.95 11.99 -26.73
N GLY A 233 40.21 11.72 -26.36
CA GLY A 233 41.38 12.26 -27.04
C GLY A 233 41.63 13.75 -26.77
N LYS A 234 42.65 14.33 -27.42
CA LYS A 234 43.03 15.75 -27.34
C LYS A 234 43.56 16.23 -28.70
N GLY A 235 43.35 17.50 -29.03
CA GLY A 235 43.90 18.10 -30.25
C GLY A 235 43.30 17.48 -31.51
N ASP A 236 44.15 17.02 -32.43
CA ASP A 236 43.73 16.41 -33.70
C ASP A 236 43.05 15.03 -33.53
N ASP A 237 43.22 14.38 -32.36
CA ASP A 237 42.61 13.07 -32.03
C ASP A 237 41.30 13.21 -31.22
N PHE A 238 40.72 14.41 -31.15
CA PHE A 238 39.48 14.67 -30.43
C PHE A 238 38.28 13.96 -31.07
N CYS A 239 37.47 13.28 -30.24
CA CYS A 239 36.26 12.59 -30.65
C CYS A 239 35.14 12.79 -29.61
N GLU A 240 33.97 13.18 -30.10
CA GLU A 240 32.72 13.25 -29.33
C GLU A 240 31.82 12.07 -29.70
N ILE A 241 31.26 11.42 -28.69
CA ILE A 241 30.28 10.35 -28.86
C ILE A 241 29.08 10.66 -27.96
N SER A 242 27.93 10.90 -28.58
CA SER A 242 26.66 11.04 -27.87
C SER A 242 26.09 9.66 -27.53
N ASN A 243 25.62 9.51 -26.30
CA ASN A 243 24.96 8.31 -25.80
C ASN A 243 23.82 8.69 -24.86
N ASP A 244 22.93 7.74 -24.63
CA ASP A 244 21.89 7.82 -23.63
C ASP A 244 21.92 6.58 -22.74
N PHE A 245 21.60 6.78 -21.46
CA PHE A 245 21.59 5.73 -20.46
C PHE A 245 20.37 5.89 -19.55
N PRO A 246 19.74 4.78 -19.13
CA PRO A 246 18.72 4.86 -18.10
C PRO A 246 19.33 5.30 -16.77
N PHE A 247 18.58 6.09 -16.01
CA PHE A 247 18.93 6.50 -14.66
C PHE A 247 17.82 6.19 -13.67
N TYR A 248 18.22 6.05 -12.41
CA TYR A 248 17.34 6.04 -11.26
C TYR A 248 17.87 7.04 -10.22
N ILE A 249 16.96 7.78 -9.58
CA ILE A 249 17.31 8.64 -8.44
C ILE A 249 16.19 8.64 -7.40
N PRO A 250 16.51 8.39 -6.11
CA PRO A 250 15.56 8.59 -5.04
C PRO A 250 15.48 10.08 -4.68
N VAL A 251 14.26 10.55 -4.49
CA VAL A 251 13.92 11.93 -4.14
C VAL A 251 13.13 11.94 -2.84
N ASP A 252 13.52 12.80 -1.90
CA ASP A 252 12.83 12.91 -0.61
C ASP A 252 11.87 14.10 -0.61
N ALA A 253 10.69 13.90 -0.02
CA ALA A 253 9.70 14.94 0.21
C ALA A 253 9.16 14.93 1.65
N CYS A 254 8.72 16.09 2.12
CA CYS A 254 8.20 16.23 3.48
C CYS A 254 6.74 15.78 3.58
N ILE A 255 6.40 14.93 4.55
CA ILE A 255 5.01 14.45 4.71
C ILE A 255 4.01 15.57 5.03
N THR A 256 4.44 16.63 5.72
CA THR A 256 3.60 17.80 6.02
C THR A 256 3.56 18.81 4.88
N ASN A 257 4.48 18.71 3.92
CA ASN A 257 4.48 19.50 2.71
C ASN A 257 5.17 18.74 1.56
N PRO A 258 4.44 17.85 0.85
CA PRO A 258 5.00 17.00 -0.21
C PRO A 258 5.63 17.77 -1.37
N GLU A 259 5.33 19.06 -1.51
CA GLU A 259 5.96 19.92 -2.52
C GLU A 259 7.36 20.41 -2.12
N ASN A 260 7.74 20.23 -0.85
CA ASN A 260 9.08 20.52 -0.38
C ASN A 260 10.00 19.34 -0.70
N ILE A 261 10.57 19.40 -1.89
CA ILE A 261 11.36 18.34 -2.51
C ILE A 261 12.86 18.56 -2.26
N SER A 262 13.55 17.48 -1.92
CA SER A 262 15.00 17.45 -1.70
C SER A 262 15.62 16.35 -2.56
N VAL A 263 16.49 16.75 -3.48
CA VAL A 263 17.22 15.82 -4.35
C VAL A 263 18.66 15.71 -3.87
N ASN A 264 19.15 14.48 -3.67
CA ASN A 264 20.56 14.23 -3.44
C ASN A 264 21.21 13.78 -4.75
N GLU A 265 21.94 14.68 -5.39
CA GLU A 265 22.59 14.46 -6.69
C GLU A 265 23.57 13.26 -6.65
N ASN A 266 24.17 12.98 -5.48
CA ASN A 266 25.09 11.85 -5.31
C ASN A 266 24.38 10.49 -5.28
N ALA A 267 23.05 10.48 -5.19
CA ALA A 267 22.23 9.26 -5.25
C ALA A 267 21.77 8.94 -6.67
N LEU A 268 22.16 9.74 -7.67
CA LEU A 268 21.90 9.44 -9.08
C LEU A 268 22.67 8.17 -9.50
N GLU A 269 21.92 7.16 -9.91
CA GLU A 269 22.46 5.93 -10.48
C GLU A 269 22.22 5.91 -11.98
N VAL A 270 23.29 5.79 -12.77
CA VAL A 270 23.22 5.68 -14.24
C VAL A 270 23.67 4.29 -14.66
N ASP A 271 22.82 3.55 -15.35
CA ASP A 271 23.13 2.21 -15.81
C ASP A 271 23.76 2.25 -17.21
N THR A 272 25.07 2.00 -17.26
CA THR A 272 25.84 1.96 -18.51
C THR A 272 26.13 0.55 -19.01
N SER A 273 25.38 -0.45 -18.58
CA SER A 273 25.58 -1.84 -18.98
C SER A 273 25.54 -2.03 -20.51
N SER A 274 24.64 -1.32 -21.19
CA SER A 274 24.48 -1.34 -22.66
C SER A 274 25.72 -0.94 -23.44
N TRP A 275 26.67 -0.21 -22.84
CA TRP A 275 27.92 0.17 -23.49
C TRP A 275 28.89 -1.01 -23.68
N TYR A 276 28.75 -2.07 -22.87
CA TYR A 276 29.66 -3.20 -22.86
C TYR A 276 29.17 -4.42 -23.66
N GLU A 277 27.98 -4.32 -24.27
CA GLU A 277 27.35 -5.37 -25.10
C GLU A 277 27.74 -5.24 -26.58
#